data_AF-A0A2G4SZ58-F1
#
_entry.id   AF-A0A2G4SZ58-F1
#
_cell.length_a   1.000
_cell.length_b   1.000
_cell.length_c   1.000
_cell.angle_alpha   90.00
_cell.angle_beta   90.00
_cell.angle_gamma   90.00
#
_symmetry.space_group_name_H-M   'P 1'
#
loop_
_entity.id
_entity.type
_entity.pdbx_description
1 polymer ?
#
loop_
_entity_poly.entity_id
_entity_poly.type
_entity_poly.pdbx_seq_one_letter_code
_entity_poly.pdbx_strand_id
1 'polypeptide(L)'
;MNPKVVEVYTKVGQLLSRYKSGKLPKAFKIIPSLSNWEEILYLTSPETWTPHATYEATRMFVSNLKVKPVQRFLNLVLLDRVREDIAANKKLSYHLYLALKKGLYRPAAFFKGILFPLCESGNCTLKEASILGSVLSKVSIPVLHSSAALLRLAEMEYTGPNSIFIRILLDKKYALPYKVVDALVMHFARFANDPRDMPVLWHQSMLVFVQRYKQDLVAEQKDILLEVLRKKHHPGISPEIRREIVHSEARDDMLMDRDEDIMMMD
;
A
#
# COMPACT_ATOMS: atom_id res chain seq x y z
N MET A 1 -5.60 -31.65 -19.18
CA MET A 1 -6.77 -31.36 -18.33
C MET A 1 -8.00 -32.07 -18.90
N ASN A 2 -8.93 -32.55 -18.08
CA ASN A 2 -10.12 -33.29 -18.56
C ASN A 2 -11.02 -32.37 -19.44
N PRO A 3 -11.41 -32.77 -20.66
CA PRO A 3 -12.23 -31.94 -21.55
C PRO A 3 -13.55 -31.46 -20.93
N LYS A 4 -14.19 -32.27 -20.08
CA LYS A 4 -15.42 -31.88 -19.38
C LYS A 4 -15.19 -30.73 -18.39
N VAL A 5 -14.03 -30.72 -17.74
CA VAL A 5 -13.66 -29.63 -16.81
C VAL A 5 -13.51 -28.33 -17.58
N VAL A 6 -12.81 -28.37 -18.72
CA VAL A 6 -12.68 -27.21 -19.62
C VAL A 6 -14.05 -26.68 -20.02
N GLU A 7 -14.92 -27.54 -20.55
CA GLU A 7 -16.26 -27.15 -21.00
C GLU A 7 -17.09 -26.50 -19.88
N VAL A 8 -17.07 -27.08 -18.67
CA VAL A 8 -17.82 -26.56 -17.52
C VAL A 8 -17.32 -25.18 -17.11
N TYR A 9 -16.00 -24.99 -16.97
CA TYR A 9 -15.44 -23.72 -16.49
C TYR A 9 -15.49 -22.62 -17.57
N THR A 10 -15.42 -22.97 -18.85
CA THR A 10 -15.68 -22.01 -19.93
C THR A 10 -17.13 -21.50 -19.88
N LYS A 11 -18.12 -22.38 -19.67
CA LYS A 11 -19.53 -21.97 -19.48
C LYS A 11 -19.72 -21.11 -18.22
N VAL A 12 -18.97 -21.37 -17.16
CA VAL A 12 -18.95 -20.52 -15.96
C VAL A 12 -18.40 -19.13 -16.29
N GLY A 13 -17.31 -19.02 -17.07
CA GLY A 13 -16.78 -17.74 -17.53
C GLY A 13 -17.81 -16.90 -18.30
N GLN A 14 -18.55 -17.53 -19.23
CA GLN A 14 -19.64 -16.88 -19.97
C GLN A 14 -20.78 -16.38 -19.07
N LEU A 15 -21.02 -17.02 -17.93
CA LEU A 15 -21.97 -16.52 -16.94
C LEU A 15 -21.42 -15.32 -16.18
N LEU A 16 -20.13 -15.34 -15.82
CA LEU A 16 -19.47 -14.26 -15.09
C LEU A 16 -19.29 -12.99 -15.91
N SER A 17 -19.18 -13.09 -17.24
CA SER A 17 -19.10 -11.93 -18.14
C SER A 17 -20.40 -11.12 -18.24
N ARG A 18 -21.53 -11.69 -17.82
CA ARG A 18 -22.84 -11.02 -17.75
C ARG A 18 -23.41 -10.91 -16.34
N TYR A 19 -22.67 -11.36 -15.33
CA TYR A 19 -23.12 -11.39 -13.95
C TYR A 19 -23.35 -9.98 -13.39
N LYS A 20 -24.43 -9.79 -12.63
CA LYS A 20 -24.77 -8.53 -11.94
C LYS A 20 -25.08 -8.76 -10.47
N SER A 21 -25.96 -9.71 -10.18
CA SER A 21 -26.41 -10.04 -8.84
C SER A 21 -26.78 -11.52 -8.72
N GLY A 22 -27.03 -11.99 -7.49
CA GLY A 22 -27.45 -13.36 -7.22
C GLY A 22 -26.34 -14.23 -6.63
N LYS A 23 -26.51 -15.55 -6.71
CA LYS A 23 -25.53 -16.51 -6.18
C LYS A 23 -24.51 -16.86 -7.28
N LEU A 24 -23.23 -16.85 -6.92
CA LEU A 24 -22.19 -17.41 -7.80
C LEU A 24 -22.45 -18.90 -8.08
N PRO A 25 -22.13 -19.41 -9.29
CA PRO A 25 -22.28 -20.82 -9.63
C PRO A 25 -21.55 -21.74 -8.64
N LYS A 26 -22.16 -22.89 -8.31
CA LYS A 26 -21.54 -23.86 -7.39
C LYS A 26 -20.16 -24.31 -7.86
N ALA A 27 -19.99 -24.54 -9.16
CA ALA A 27 -18.72 -24.91 -9.77
C ALA A 27 -17.62 -23.84 -9.57
N PHE A 28 -17.99 -22.56 -9.52
CA PHE A 28 -17.05 -21.47 -9.24
C PHE A 28 -16.66 -21.44 -7.76
N LYS A 29 -17.60 -21.70 -6.86
CA LYS A 29 -17.37 -21.67 -5.41
C LYS A 29 -16.43 -22.75 -4.89
N ILE A 30 -16.29 -23.86 -5.63
CA ILE A 30 -15.38 -24.95 -5.24
C ILE A 30 -13.92 -24.68 -5.65
N ILE A 31 -13.66 -23.71 -6.54
CA ILE A 31 -12.32 -23.43 -7.07
C ILE A 31 -11.27 -23.25 -5.95
N PRO A 32 -11.52 -22.48 -4.87
CA PRO A 32 -10.52 -22.29 -3.81
C PRO A 32 -10.08 -23.57 -3.09
N SER A 33 -10.89 -24.64 -3.15
CA SER A 33 -10.59 -25.93 -2.52
C SER A 33 -9.78 -26.86 -3.42
N LEU A 34 -9.58 -26.51 -4.70
CA LEU A 34 -8.84 -27.32 -5.66
C LEU A 34 -7.33 -27.08 -5.53
N SER A 35 -6.53 -28.13 -5.71
CA SER A 35 -5.06 -28.00 -5.72
C SER A 35 -4.56 -27.18 -6.91
N ASN A 36 -5.19 -27.31 -8.07
CA ASN A 36 -4.89 -26.57 -9.30
C ASN A 36 -5.83 -25.38 -9.53
N TRP A 37 -6.23 -24.69 -8.45
CA TRP A 37 -7.22 -23.61 -8.50
C TRP A 37 -6.91 -22.50 -9.53
N GLU A 38 -5.63 -22.19 -9.76
CA GLU A 38 -5.20 -21.13 -10.69
C GLU A 38 -5.52 -21.49 -12.14
N GLU A 39 -5.17 -22.70 -12.56
CA GLU A 39 -5.45 -23.18 -13.91
C GLU A 39 -6.96 -23.22 -14.17
N ILE A 40 -7.71 -23.71 -13.18
CA ILE A 40 -9.17 -23.79 -13.25
C ILE A 40 -9.80 -22.39 -13.28
N LEU A 41 -9.26 -21.44 -12.52
CA LEU A 41 -9.72 -20.06 -12.54
C LEU A 41 -9.50 -19.42 -13.92
N TYR A 42 -8.35 -19.68 -14.54
CA TYR A 42 -8.00 -19.10 -15.84
C TYR A 42 -8.94 -19.56 -16.96
N LEU A 43 -9.46 -20.80 -16.88
CA LEU A 43 -10.49 -21.29 -17.81
C LEU A 43 -11.80 -20.48 -17.81
N THR A 44 -12.04 -19.69 -16.76
CA THR A 44 -13.23 -18.83 -16.64
C THR A 44 -13.03 -17.44 -17.23
N SER A 45 -11.90 -17.18 -17.91
CA SER A 45 -11.55 -15.90 -18.54
C SER A 45 -11.76 -14.69 -17.61
N PRO A 46 -10.95 -14.55 -16.52
CA PRO A 46 -11.10 -13.47 -15.54
C PRO A 46 -11.10 -12.05 -16.12
N GLU A 47 -10.43 -11.85 -17.25
CA GLU A 47 -10.40 -10.60 -18.02
C GLU A 47 -11.79 -10.17 -18.52
N THR A 48 -12.68 -11.13 -18.80
CA THR A 48 -14.03 -10.88 -19.31
C THR A 48 -15.07 -10.66 -18.22
N TRP A 49 -14.70 -10.85 -16.94
CA TRP A 49 -15.66 -10.72 -15.84
C TRP A 49 -16.21 -9.30 -15.71
N THR A 50 -17.49 -9.21 -15.35
CA THR A 50 -18.06 -7.92 -14.94
C THR A 50 -17.40 -7.45 -13.63
N PRO A 51 -17.38 -6.13 -13.38
CA PRO A 51 -16.97 -5.59 -12.08
C PRO A 51 -17.68 -6.23 -10.88
N HIS A 52 -18.93 -6.66 -11.06
CA HIS A 52 -19.73 -7.31 -10.02
C HIS A 52 -19.21 -8.71 -9.73
N ALA A 53 -18.90 -9.48 -10.79
CA ALA A 53 -18.29 -10.81 -10.67
C ALA A 53 -16.91 -10.72 -10.01
N THR A 54 -16.08 -9.76 -10.43
CA THR A 54 -14.75 -9.56 -9.83
C THR A 54 -14.83 -9.24 -8.34
N TYR A 55 -15.80 -8.43 -7.90
CA TYR A 55 -16.04 -8.16 -6.48
C TYR A 55 -16.44 -9.41 -5.70
N GLU A 56 -17.42 -10.16 -6.19
CA GLU A 56 -17.91 -11.38 -5.55
C GLU A 56 -16.84 -12.47 -5.49
N ALA A 57 -16.09 -12.63 -6.59
CA ALA A 57 -14.93 -13.51 -6.66
C ALA A 57 -13.87 -13.07 -5.64
N THR A 58 -13.50 -11.80 -5.60
CA THR A 58 -12.51 -11.29 -4.63
C THR A 58 -12.93 -11.58 -3.19
N ARG A 59 -14.19 -11.30 -2.83
CA ARG A 59 -14.71 -11.59 -1.48
C ARG A 59 -14.59 -13.08 -1.15
N MET A 60 -14.92 -13.95 -2.10
CA MET A 60 -14.85 -15.39 -1.94
C MET A 60 -13.40 -15.89 -1.80
N PHE A 61 -12.52 -15.53 -2.75
CA PHE A 61 -11.13 -15.99 -2.77
C PHE A 61 -10.35 -15.50 -1.55
N VAL A 62 -10.48 -14.22 -1.17
CA VAL A 62 -9.80 -13.64 0.01
C VAL A 62 -10.21 -14.32 1.32
N SER A 63 -11.46 -14.79 1.40
CA SER A 63 -12.00 -15.44 2.60
C SER A 63 -11.61 -16.92 2.69
N ASN A 64 -11.55 -17.63 1.56
CA ASN A 64 -11.37 -19.09 1.54
C ASN A 64 -9.92 -19.54 1.28
N LEU A 65 -9.09 -18.73 0.63
CA LEU A 65 -7.71 -19.07 0.34
C LEU A 65 -6.74 -18.68 1.48
N LYS A 66 -5.60 -19.37 1.52
CA LYS A 66 -4.44 -18.99 2.36
C LYS A 66 -3.73 -17.75 1.79
N VAL A 67 -2.87 -17.12 2.60
CA VAL A 67 -2.20 -15.84 2.26
C VAL A 67 -1.46 -15.87 0.91
N LYS A 68 -0.65 -16.92 0.64
CA LYS A 68 0.13 -17.04 -0.61
C LYS A 68 -0.79 -17.15 -1.86
N PRO A 69 -1.78 -18.06 -1.90
CA PRO A 69 -2.76 -18.07 -3.00
C PRO A 69 -3.56 -16.78 -3.16
N VAL A 70 -3.96 -16.11 -2.05
CA VAL A 70 -4.64 -14.80 -2.13
C VAL A 70 -3.72 -13.77 -2.80
N GLN A 71 -2.43 -13.74 -2.44
CA GLN A 71 -1.47 -12.83 -3.07
C GLN A 71 -1.42 -13.05 -4.59
N ARG A 72 -1.37 -14.30 -5.04
CA ARG A 72 -1.37 -14.65 -6.48
C ARG A 72 -2.66 -14.21 -7.17
N PHE A 73 -3.82 -14.47 -6.58
CA PHE A 73 -5.11 -14.00 -7.10
C PHE A 73 -5.16 -12.46 -7.21
N LEU A 74 -4.72 -11.76 -6.17
CA LEU A 74 -4.73 -10.30 -6.16
C LEU A 74 -3.80 -9.71 -7.23
N ASN A 75 -2.66 -10.36 -7.48
CA ASN A 75 -1.69 -9.92 -8.48
C ASN A 75 -2.11 -10.25 -9.92
N LEU A 76 -2.49 -11.50 -10.19
CA LEU A 76 -2.73 -12.00 -11.55
C LEU A 76 -4.15 -11.70 -12.07
N VAL A 77 -5.07 -11.31 -11.19
CA VAL A 77 -6.48 -11.07 -11.58
C VAL A 77 -6.92 -9.68 -11.18
N LEU A 78 -6.85 -9.34 -9.88
CA LEU A 78 -7.44 -8.09 -9.41
C LEU A 78 -6.64 -6.86 -9.83
N LEU A 79 -5.30 -6.90 -9.74
CA LEU A 79 -4.44 -5.79 -10.12
C LEU A 79 -4.61 -5.45 -11.60
N ASP A 80 -4.45 -6.43 -12.49
CA ASP A 80 -4.58 -6.22 -13.94
C ASP A 80 -5.95 -5.65 -14.30
N ARG A 81 -7.03 -6.23 -13.76
CA ARG A 81 -8.39 -5.74 -14.01
C ARG A 81 -8.61 -4.29 -13.55
N VAL A 82 -8.04 -3.92 -12.40
CA VAL A 82 -8.12 -2.55 -11.86
C VAL A 82 -7.36 -1.57 -12.74
N ARG A 83 -6.17 -1.94 -13.22
CA ARG A 83 -5.34 -1.08 -14.07
C ARG A 83 -6.00 -0.86 -15.42
N GLU A 84 -6.53 -1.91 -16.04
CA GLU A 84 -7.28 -1.82 -17.29
C GLU A 84 -8.50 -0.90 -17.17
N ASP A 85 -9.30 -1.05 -16.10
CA ASP A 85 -10.49 -0.22 -15.90
C ASP A 85 -10.13 1.26 -15.72
N ILE A 86 -9.06 1.56 -14.97
CA ILE A 86 -8.56 2.93 -14.80
C ILE A 86 -8.02 3.49 -16.12
N ALA A 87 -7.29 2.68 -16.89
CA ALA A 87 -6.70 3.09 -18.16
C ALA A 87 -7.79 3.45 -19.18
N ALA A 88 -8.82 2.62 -19.29
CA ALA A 88 -9.95 2.79 -20.21
C ALA A 88 -10.89 3.92 -19.78
N ASN A 89 -11.34 3.94 -18.52
CA ASN A 89 -12.43 4.81 -18.08
C ASN A 89 -11.94 6.09 -17.39
N LYS A 90 -10.63 6.21 -17.11
CA LYS A 90 -10.02 7.30 -16.32
C LYS A 90 -10.61 7.49 -14.91
N LYS A 91 -11.41 6.52 -14.46
CA LYS A 91 -12.08 6.36 -13.16
C LYS A 91 -12.13 4.86 -12.88
N LEU A 92 -12.30 4.48 -11.61
CA LEU A 92 -12.47 3.08 -11.23
C LEU A 92 -13.95 2.78 -10.95
N SER A 93 -14.45 1.67 -11.49
CA SER A 93 -15.77 1.13 -11.16
C SER A 93 -15.94 0.94 -9.65
N TYR A 94 -17.12 1.30 -9.13
CA TYR A 94 -17.43 1.16 -7.71
C TYR A 94 -17.24 -0.29 -7.20
N HIS A 95 -17.61 -1.30 -7.99
CA HIS A 95 -17.45 -2.70 -7.57
C HIS A 95 -15.98 -3.14 -7.54
N LEU A 96 -15.13 -2.65 -8.45
CA LEU A 96 -13.69 -2.90 -8.38
C LEU A 96 -13.05 -2.16 -7.20
N TYR A 97 -13.53 -0.96 -6.86
CA TYR A 97 -13.13 -0.26 -5.64
C TYR A 97 -13.50 -1.07 -4.38
N LEU A 98 -14.71 -1.64 -4.33
CA LEU A 98 -15.10 -2.55 -3.26
C LEU A 98 -14.26 -3.84 -3.25
N ALA A 99 -13.86 -4.35 -4.42
CA ALA A 99 -12.98 -5.50 -4.53
C ALA A 99 -11.61 -5.20 -3.90
N LEU A 100 -11.01 -4.04 -4.19
CA LEU A 100 -9.78 -3.59 -3.54
C LEU A 100 -9.93 -3.50 -2.01
N LYS A 101 -11.03 -2.90 -1.52
CA LYS A 101 -11.32 -2.84 -0.09
C LYS A 101 -11.40 -4.23 0.55
N LYS A 102 -12.01 -5.21 -0.14
CA LYS A 102 -12.07 -6.60 0.34
C LYS A 102 -10.72 -7.30 0.26
N GLY A 103 -9.93 -7.07 -0.78
CA GLY A 103 -8.56 -7.58 -0.88
C GLY A 103 -7.70 -7.18 0.31
N LEU A 104 -7.86 -5.94 0.79
CA LEU A 104 -7.09 -5.39 1.91
C LEU A 104 -7.42 -6.03 3.27
N TYR A 105 -8.45 -6.88 3.37
CA TYR A 105 -8.71 -7.68 4.58
C TYR A 105 -7.64 -8.76 4.81
N ARG A 106 -6.77 -9.00 3.82
CA ARG A 106 -5.53 -9.77 3.96
C ARG A 106 -4.33 -8.87 3.66
N PRO A 107 -3.90 -8.00 4.61
CA PRO A 107 -2.90 -6.96 4.33
C PRO A 107 -1.59 -7.48 3.75
N ALA A 108 -1.04 -8.58 4.28
CA ALA A 108 0.19 -9.18 3.77
C ALA A 108 0.08 -9.58 2.30
N ALA A 109 -1.05 -10.15 1.89
CA ALA A 109 -1.31 -10.52 0.50
C ALA A 109 -1.57 -9.30 -0.38
N PHE A 110 -2.28 -8.29 0.14
CA PHE A 110 -2.56 -7.06 -0.59
C PHE A 110 -1.29 -6.27 -0.90
N PHE A 111 -0.41 -6.09 0.09
CA PHE A 111 0.84 -5.36 -0.13
C PHE A 111 1.74 -6.05 -1.15
N LYS A 112 1.92 -7.37 -1.03
CA LYS A 112 2.77 -8.15 -1.94
C LYS A 112 2.13 -8.47 -3.30
N GLY A 113 0.80 -8.41 -3.40
CA GLY A 113 0.06 -8.76 -4.62
C GLY A 113 -0.38 -7.54 -5.43
N ILE A 114 -0.59 -6.39 -4.79
CA ILE A 114 -1.12 -5.18 -5.42
C ILE A 114 -0.15 -4.01 -5.25
N LEU A 115 0.13 -3.61 -4.01
CA LEU A 115 0.85 -2.35 -3.77
C LEU A 115 2.29 -2.38 -4.30
N PHE A 116 3.08 -3.37 -3.89
CA PHE A 116 4.48 -3.45 -4.30
C PHE A 116 4.63 -3.71 -5.79
N PRO A 117 3.89 -4.67 -6.41
CA PRO A 117 3.98 -4.85 -7.86
C PRO A 117 3.58 -3.60 -8.65
N LEU A 118 2.61 -2.82 -8.17
CA LEU A 118 2.25 -1.55 -8.80
C LEU A 118 3.38 -0.51 -8.69
N CYS A 119 4.04 -0.40 -7.53
CA CYS A 119 5.18 0.51 -7.35
C CYS A 119 6.41 0.07 -8.15
N GLU A 120 6.69 -1.24 -8.20
CA GLU A 120 7.86 -1.84 -8.84
C GLU A 120 7.74 -1.90 -10.37
N SER A 121 6.52 -1.79 -10.94
CA SER A 121 6.32 -1.83 -12.39
C SER A 121 6.86 -0.60 -13.12
N GLY A 122 7.28 0.45 -12.41
CA GLY A 122 7.84 1.69 -12.98
C GLY A 122 6.83 2.56 -13.75
N ASN A 123 5.62 2.07 -13.99
CA ASN A 123 4.57 2.75 -14.76
C ASN A 123 3.29 3.04 -13.93
N CYS A 124 3.40 3.07 -12.60
CA CYS A 124 2.30 3.54 -11.74
C CYS A 124 2.02 5.02 -12.00
N THR A 125 0.80 5.32 -12.40
CA THR A 125 0.33 6.69 -12.58
C THR A 125 -0.11 7.32 -11.26
N LEU A 126 -0.11 8.65 -11.18
CA LEU A 126 -0.65 9.38 -10.01
C LEU A 126 -2.15 9.08 -9.78
N LYS A 127 -2.88 8.73 -10.84
CA LYS A 127 -4.30 8.40 -10.76
C LYS A 127 -4.52 7.03 -10.11
N GLU A 128 -3.76 6.01 -10.52
CA GLU A 128 -3.77 4.71 -9.86
C GLU A 128 -3.38 4.86 -8.38
N ALA A 129 -2.31 5.62 -8.10
CA ALA A 129 -1.84 5.88 -6.74
C ALA A 129 -2.91 6.59 -5.87
N SER A 130 -3.61 7.57 -6.41
CA SER A 130 -4.69 8.28 -5.71
C SER A 130 -5.86 7.36 -5.36
N ILE A 131 -6.27 6.48 -6.30
CA ILE A 131 -7.38 5.55 -6.09
C ILE A 131 -7.02 4.48 -5.05
N LEU A 132 -5.87 3.83 -5.19
CA LEU A 132 -5.41 2.84 -4.21
C LEU A 132 -5.09 3.48 -2.86
N GLY A 133 -4.52 4.68 -2.86
CA GLY A 133 -4.32 5.49 -1.67
C GLY A 133 -5.62 5.74 -0.91
N SER A 134 -6.71 6.04 -1.61
CA SER A 134 -8.04 6.18 -1.01
C SER A 134 -8.56 4.87 -0.39
N VAL A 135 -8.21 3.70 -0.93
CA VAL A 135 -8.53 2.40 -0.32
C VAL A 135 -7.74 2.21 0.97
N LEU A 136 -6.41 2.44 0.91
CA LEU A 136 -5.52 2.32 2.06
C LEU A 136 -5.94 3.25 3.20
N SER A 137 -6.33 4.49 2.91
CA SER A 137 -6.75 5.45 3.94
C SER A 137 -8.05 5.03 4.65
N LYS A 138 -9.01 4.43 3.93
CA LYS A 138 -10.34 4.06 4.48
C LYS A 138 -10.41 2.72 5.19
N VAL A 139 -9.47 1.80 4.94
CA VAL A 139 -9.47 0.47 5.58
C VAL A 139 -8.48 0.46 6.74
N SER A 140 -8.85 -0.15 7.86
CA SER A 140 -7.95 -0.34 8.99
C SER A 140 -6.91 -1.42 8.67
N ILE A 141 -5.63 -1.14 8.92
CA ILE A 141 -4.51 -2.02 8.62
C ILE A 141 -3.75 -2.28 9.93
N PRO A 142 -3.47 -3.53 10.32
CA PRO A 142 -2.68 -3.79 11.52
C PRO A 142 -1.28 -3.15 11.43
N VAL A 143 -0.81 -2.57 12.54
CA VAL A 143 0.43 -1.78 12.61
C VAL A 143 1.62 -2.50 11.97
N LEU A 144 1.87 -3.77 12.30
CA LEU A 144 3.02 -4.52 11.80
C LEU A 144 3.03 -4.64 10.26
N HIS A 145 1.86 -4.76 9.64
CA HIS A 145 1.76 -4.82 8.18
C HIS A 145 2.01 -3.45 7.56
N SER A 146 1.50 -2.38 8.18
CA SER A 146 1.75 -1.01 7.76
C SER A 146 3.24 -0.63 7.89
N SER A 147 3.86 -1.01 9.00
CA SER A 147 5.29 -0.84 9.29
C SER A 147 6.16 -1.54 8.24
N ALA A 148 5.87 -2.81 7.93
CA ALA A 148 6.59 -3.55 6.89
C ALA A 148 6.40 -2.93 5.50
N ALA A 149 5.20 -2.42 5.20
CA ALA A 149 4.93 -1.72 3.94
C ALA A 149 5.70 -0.41 3.81
N LEU A 150 5.74 0.40 4.88
CA LEU A 150 6.54 1.63 4.93
C LEU A 150 8.02 1.36 4.73
N LEU A 151 8.58 0.36 5.42
CA LEU A 151 9.97 -0.05 5.26
C LEU A 151 10.29 -0.41 3.80
N ARG A 152 9.45 -1.25 3.18
CA ARG A 152 9.64 -1.65 1.79
C ARG A 152 9.54 -0.46 0.82
N LEU A 153 8.56 0.44 1.01
CA LEU A 153 8.40 1.64 0.17
C LEU A 153 9.57 2.62 0.32
N ALA A 154 10.13 2.74 1.52
CA ALA A 154 11.28 3.58 1.82
C ALA A 154 12.55 3.11 1.06
N GLU A 155 12.74 1.80 0.94
CA GLU A 155 13.86 1.17 0.26
C GLU A 155 13.75 1.17 -1.28
N MET A 156 12.53 1.24 -1.82
CA MET A 156 12.29 1.24 -3.27
C MET A 156 12.89 2.45 -3.99
N GLU A 157 13.11 2.30 -5.30
CA GLU A 157 13.43 3.44 -6.18
C GLU A 157 12.33 4.49 -6.14
N TYR A 158 12.73 5.75 -6.21
CA TYR A 158 11.82 6.86 -6.02
C TYR A 158 10.90 7.07 -7.23
N THR A 159 9.59 7.13 -6.95
CA THR A 159 8.58 7.62 -7.88
C THR A 159 7.59 8.52 -7.13
N GLY A 160 6.92 9.44 -7.84
CA GLY A 160 5.88 10.29 -7.24
C GLY A 160 4.76 9.50 -6.52
N PRO A 161 4.24 8.39 -7.07
CA PRO A 161 3.33 7.48 -6.38
C PRO A 161 3.81 6.97 -5.02
N ASN A 162 5.11 6.68 -4.86
CA ASN A 162 5.64 6.16 -3.60
C ASN A 162 5.45 7.17 -2.46
N SER A 163 5.65 8.47 -2.73
CA SER A 163 5.38 9.53 -1.74
C SER A 163 3.92 9.58 -1.31
N ILE A 164 2.97 9.33 -2.23
CA ILE A 164 1.53 9.28 -1.90
C ILE A 164 1.27 8.14 -0.91
N PHE A 165 1.81 6.95 -1.19
CA PHE A 165 1.61 5.78 -0.33
C PHE A 165 2.29 5.94 1.03
N ILE A 166 3.53 6.42 1.07
CA ILE A 166 4.25 6.72 2.32
C ILE A 166 3.43 7.71 3.16
N ARG A 167 3.04 8.85 2.58
CA ARG A 167 2.22 9.86 3.28
C ARG A 167 0.94 9.25 3.88
N ILE A 168 0.19 8.47 3.09
CA ILE A 168 -1.08 7.88 3.52
C ILE A 168 -0.88 6.87 4.67
N LEU A 169 0.18 6.06 4.62
CA LEU A 169 0.48 5.11 5.69
C LEU A 169 0.97 5.80 6.96
N LEU A 170 1.70 6.92 6.85
CA LEU A 170 2.08 7.75 8.00
C LEU A 170 0.87 8.45 8.65
N ASP A 171 -0.09 8.91 7.83
CA ASP A 171 -1.34 9.52 8.31
C ASP A 171 -2.26 8.54 9.07
N LYS A 172 -1.94 7.24 9.07
CA LYS A 172 -2.57 6.27 9.98
C LYS A 172 -2.18 6.46 11.44
N LYS A 173 -1.09 7.19 11.71
CA LYS A 173 -0.61 7.54 13.06
C LYS A 173 -0.39 6.33 13.96
N TYR A 174 0.10 5.23 13.38
CA TYR A 174 0.50 4.08 14.19
C TYR A 174 1.81 4.37 14.91
N ALA A 175 1.98 3.78 16.09
CA ALA A 175 3.29 3.71 16.75
C ALA A 175 4.21 2.83 15.91
N LEU A 176 5.22 3.42 15.28
CA LEU A 176 6.13 2.71 14.39
C LEU A 176 7.32 2.16 15.17
N PRO A 177 7.82 0.96 14.85
CA PRO A 177 9.11 0.50 15.35
C PRO A 177 10.22 1.45 14.91
N TYR A 178 11.21 1.73 15.76
CA TYR A 178 12.30 2.66 15.43
C TYR A 178 13.04 2.31 14.15
N LYS A 179 13.23 1.02 13.85
CA LYS A 179 13.80 0.57 12.57
C LYS A 179 13.08 1.14 11.33
N VAL A 180 11.76 1.33 11.40
CA VAL A 180 10.98 1.94 10.31
C VAL A 180 11.18 3.45 10.26
N VAL A 181 11.27 4.11 11.43
CA VAL A 181 11.62 5.53 11.54
C VAL A 181 13.00 5.78 10.93
N ASP A 182 14.00 4.98 11.31
CA ASP A 182 15.37 5.04 10.79
C ASP A 182 15.39 4.88 9.26
N ALA A 183 14.66 3.88 8.74
CA ALA A 183 14.57 3.67 7.30
C ALA A 183 13.91 4.84 6.55
N LEU A 184 12.93 5.51 7.16
CA LEU A 184 12.31 6.71 6.59
C LEU A 184 13.28 7.90 6.62
N VAL A 185 14.04 8.07 7.71
CA VAL A 185 15.12 9.08 7.76
C VAL A 185 16.11 8.85 6.63
N MET A 186 16.59 7.61 6.47
CA MET A 186 17.53 7.23 5.40
C MET A 186 16.92 7.41 4.00
N HIS A 187 15.62 7.12 3.85
CA HIS A 187 14.89 7.39 2.61
C HIS A 187 14.92 8.86 2.24
N PHE A 188 14.69 9.78 3.19
CA PHE A 188 14.76 11.21 2.90
C PHE A 188 16.21 11.70 2.74
N ALA A 189 17.14 11.21 3.55
CA ALA A 189 18.56 11.55 3.54
C ALA A 189 19.20 11.34 2.17
N ARG A 190 18.87 10.24 1.48
CA ARG A 190 19.47 9.93 0.17
C ARG A 190 19.21 10.99 -0.90
N PHE A 191 18.15 11.80 -0.76
CA PHE A 191 17.82 12.87 -1.72
C PHE A 191 18.63 14.14 -1.52
N ALA A 192 19.40 14.27 -0.43
CA ALA A 192 20.30 15.41 -0.22
C ALA A 192 21.24 15.65 -1.40
N ASN A 193 21.70 14.57 -2.04
CA ASN A 193 22.63 14.61 -3.16
C ASN A 193 21.98 14.25 -4.50
N ASP A 194 20.65 14.09 -4.55
CA ASP A 194 19.95 13.84 -5.80
C ASP A 194 19.97 15.14 -6.64
N PRO A 195 20.32 15.11 -7.94
CA PRO A 195 20.36 16.32 -8.75
C PRO A 195 18.98 16.90 -9.05
N ARG A 196 17.90 16.12 -8.88
CA ARG A 196 16.54 16.54 -9.23
C ARG A 196 15.93 17.44 -8.16
N ASP A 197 15.06 18.34 -8.58
CA ASP A 197 14.14 19.01 -7.66
C ASP A 197 13.05 18.05 -7.19
N MET A 198 12.82 18.03 -5.88
CA MET A 198 11.83 17.13 -5.31
C MET A 198 10.42 17.70 -5.50
N PRO A 199 9.44 16.88 -5.95
CA PRO A 199 8.09 17.36 -6.16
C PRO A 199 7.38 17.61 -4.84
N VAL A 200 6.32 18.43 -4.87
CA VAL A 200 5.48 18.76 -3.71
C VAL A 200 5.05 17.53 -2.91
N LEU A 201 4.72 16.42 -3.57
CA LEU A 201 4.30 15.17 -2.93
C LEU A 201 5.37 14.59 -1.99
N TRP A 202 6.65 14.75 -2.32
CA TRP A 202 7.77 14.31 -1.48
C TRP A 202 7.92 15.21 -0.25
N HIS A 203 7.81 16.53 -0.40
CA HIS A 203 7.82 17.44 0.74
C HIS A 203 6.63 17.20 1.66
N GLN A 204 5.45 16.90 1.10
CA GLN A 204 4.26 16.55 1.88
C GLN A 204 4.43 15.23 2.65
N SER A 205 5.07 14.21 2.07
CA SER A 205 5.32 12.95 2.80
C SER A 205 6.33 13.17 3.93
N MET A 206 7.37 13.97 3.71
CA MET A 206 8.34 14.35 4.75
C MET A 206 7.69 15.17 5.87
N LEU A 207 6.82 16.13 5.54
CA LEU A 207 6.08 16.92 6.54
C LEU A 207 5.22 16.01 7.43
N VAL A 208 4.43 15.11 6.84
CA VAL A 208 3.61 14.17 7.63
C VAL A 208 4.49 13.26 8.49
N PHE A 209 5.63 12.80 7.98
CA PHE A 209 6.58 12.02 8.79
C PHE A 209 7.04 12.80 10.03
N VAL A 210 7.54 14.01 9.84
CA VAL A 210 8.05 14.84 10.96
C VAL A 210 6.94 15.21 11.93
N GLN A 211 5.77 15.66 11.46
CA GLN A 211 4.64 16.03 12.32
C GLN A 211 4.20 14.89 13.25
N ARG A 212 4.35 13.64 12.82
CA ARG A 212 3.91 12.47 13.57
C ARG A 212 5.01 11.86 14.44
N TYR A 213 6.25 11.86 13.95
CA TYR A 213 7.33 11.05 14.50
C TYR A 213 8.52 11.88 14.99
N LYS A 214 8.41 13.22 15.07
CA LYS A 214 9.49 14.11 15.57
C LYS A 214 10.06 13.75 16.94
N GLN A 215 9.24 13.17 17.83
CA GLN A 215 9.66 12.73 19.17
C GLN A 215 10.33 11.34 19.16
N ASP A 216 10.19 10.59 18.07
CA ASP A 216 10.82 9.28 17.91
C ASP A 216 12.22 9.38 17.28
N LEU A 217 12.61 10.58 16.84
CA LEU A 217 13.90 10.90 16.22
C LEU A 217 14.95 11.25 17.27
N VAL A 218 16.17 10.73 17.09
CA VAL A 218 17.35 11.20 17.84
C VAL A 218 17.90 12.50 17.26
N ALA A 219 18.74 13.21 18.02
CA ALA A 219 19.31 14.49 17.61
C ALA A 219 20.00 14.43 16.23
N GLU A 220 20.85 13.41 16.00
CA GLU A 220 21.56 13.22 14.72
C GLU A 220 20.60 13.07 13.53
N GLN A 221 19.49 12.35 13.72
CA GLN A 221 18.49 12.16 12.66
C GLN A 221 17.78 13.47 12.32
N LYS A 222 17.52 14.33 13.32
CA LYS A 222 16.95 15.66 13.10
C LYS A 222 17.91 16.54 12.30
N ASP A 223 19.20 16.51 12.61
CA ASP A 223 20.22 17.25 11.88
C ASP A 223 20.32 16.81 10.42
N ILE A 224 20.29 15.49 10.16
CA ILE A 224 20.25 14.93 8.81
C ILE A 224 19.06 15.48 8.02
N LEU A 225 17.86 15.48 8.62
CA LEU A 225 16.65 15.97 7.95
C LEU A 225 16.71 17.49 7.70
N LEU A 226 17.28 18.27 8.63
CA LEU A 226 17.48 19.71 8.46
C LEU A 226 18.44 20.01 7.31
N GLU A 227 19.53 19.24 7.18
CA GLU A 227 20.47 19.39 6.07
C GLU A 227 19.82 19.04 4.72
N VAL A 228 18.97 18.01 4.69
CA VAL A 228 18.17 17.67 3.50
C VAL A 228 17.25 18.83 3.14
N LEU A 229 16.55 19.45 4.10
CA LEU A 229 15.65 20.58 3.84
C LEU A 229 16.39 21.81 3.29
N ARG A 230 17.63 22.03 3.73
CA ARG A 230 18.48 23.11 3.23
C ARG A 230 18.79 22.92 1.75
N LYS A 231 19.12 21.69 1.33
CA LYS A 231 19.43 21.35 -0.06
C LYS A 231 18.18 21.21 -0.94
N LYS A 232 17.09 20.70 -0.39
CA LYS A 232 15.80 20.45 -1.06
C LYS A 232 14.72 21.32 -0.45
N HIS A 233 14.77 22.61 -0.80
CA HIS A 233 13.90 23.62 -0.22
C HIS A 233 12.60 23.80 -1.02
N HIS A 234 11.46 23.76 -0.32
CA HIS A 234 10.15 24.13 -0.84
C HIS A 234 9.59 25.35 -0.09
N PRO A 235 9.26 26.47 -0.78
CA PRO A 235 8.90 27.74 -0.14
C PRO A 235 7.80 27.67 0.92
N GLY A 236 6.74 26.89 0.67
CA GLY A 236 5.59 26.81 1.57
C GLY A 236 5.57 25.61 2.52
N ILE A 237 6.52 24.66 2.41
CA ILE A 237 6.46 23.40 3.19
C ILE A 237 7.71 23.25 4.04
N SER A 238 8.90 23.51 3.50
CA SER A 238 10.16 23.39 4.26
C SER A 238 10.19 24.21 5.55
N PRO A 239 9.62 25.45 5.61
CA PRO A 239 9.52 26.19 6.87
C PRO A 239 8.72 25.46 7.95
N GLU A 240 7.61 24.82 7.58
CA GLU A 240 6.79 24.04 8.52
C GLU A 240 7.51 22.78 8.99
N ILE A 241 8.20 22.07 8.09
CA ILE A 241 9.00 20.90 8.49
C ILE A 241 10.10 21.32 9.48
N ARG A 242 10.82 22.40 9.18
CA ARG A 242 11.86 22.94 10.07
C ARG A 242 11.28 23.33 11.43
N ARG A 243 10.13 24.01 11.44
CA ARG A 243 9.44 24.41 12.67
C ARG A 243 9.12 23.19 13.53
N GLU A 244 8.55 22.14 12.93
CA GLU A 244 8.21 20.90 13.65
C GLU A 244 9.44 20.21 14.25
N ILE A 245 10.57 20.16 13.52
CA ILE A 245 11.82 19.57 14.04
C ILE A 245 12.37 20.39 15.20
N VAL A 246 12.54 21.71 15.03
CA VAL A 246 13.21 22.57 16.01
C VAL A 246 12.42 22.70 17.32
N HIS A 247 11.09 22.66 17.25
CA HIS A 247 10.23 22.74 18.46
C HIS A 247 9.88 21.35 19.02
N SER A 248 10.78 20.38 18.86
CA SER A 248 10.60 19.05 19.43
C SER A 248 11.86 18.58 20.12
N GLU A 249 11.70 17.98 21.29
CA GLU A 249 12.76 17.27 22.03
C GLU A 249 13.13 15.97 21.31
N ALA A 250 14.42 15.61 21.35
CA ALA A 250 14.90 14.39 20.73
C ALA A 250 14.65 13.19 21.66
N ARG A 251 14.54 12.00 21.06
CA ARG A 251 14.23 10.76 21.78
C ARG A 251 15.28 10.44 22.84
N ASP A 252 16.55 10.62 22.50
CA ASP A 252 17.70 10.41 23.36
C ASP A 252 17.70 11.36 24.56
N ASP A 253 17.40 12.64 24.35
CA ASP A 253 17.28 13.62 25.45
C ASP A 253 16.17 13.21 26.44
N MET A 254 14.99 12.84 25.92
CA MET A 254 13.86 12.40 26.76
C MET A 254 14.14 11.15 27.59
N LEU A 255 15.04 10.28 27.12
CA LEU A 255 15.43 9.08 27.87
C LEU A 255 16.41 9.44 28.99
N MET A 256 17.34 10.38 28.74
CA MET A 256 18.26 10.88 29.76
C MET A 256 17.51 11.58 30.91
N ASP A 257 16.57 12.49 30.59
CA ASP A 257 15.78 13.20 31.60
C ASP A 257 14.99 12.22 32.50
N ARG A 258 14.44 11.15 31.92
CA ARG A 258 13.73 10.11 32.67
C ARG A 258 14.64 9.32 33.59
N ASP A 259 15.84 8.98 33.12
CA ASP A 259 16.81 8.25 33.93
C ASP A 259 17.31 9.13 35.09
N GLU A 260 17.50 10.44 34.87
CA GLU A 260 17.82 11.42 35.91
C GLU A 260 16.69 11.56 36.96
N ASP A 261 15.43 11.66 36.53
CA ASP A 261 14.27 11.72 37.43
C ASP A 261 14.16 10.48 38.32
N ILE A 262 14.42 9.29 37.77
CA ILE A 262 14.41 8.03 38.54
C ILE A 262 15.54 8.04 39.58
N MET A 263 16.74 8.45 39.20
CA MET A 263 17.89 8.53 40.12
C MET A 263 17.69 9.55 41.26
N MET A 264 16.85 10.57 41.06
CA MET A 264 16.52 11.59 42.07
C MET A 264 15.39 11.16 43.03
N MET A 265 14.69 10.06 42.76
CA MET A 265 13.61 9.52 43.60
C MET A 265 14.05 8.40 44.55
N ASP A 266 15.26 7.85 44.36
CA ASP A 266 15.91 6.86 45.23
C ASP A 266 16.85 7.50 46.27
#